data_AF-A0A960NPM4-F1
#
_entry.id   AF-A0A960NPM4-F1
#
_cell.length_a   1.000
_cell.length_b   1.000
_cell.length_c   1.000
_cell.angle_alpha   90.00
_cell.angle_beta   90.00
_cell.angle_gamma   90.00
#
_symmetry.space_group_name_H-M   'P 1'
#
loop_
_entity.id
_entity.type
_entity.pdbx_description
1 polymer ?
#
loop_
_entity_poly.entity_id
_entity_poly.type
_entity_poly.pdbx_seq_one_letter_code
_entity_poly.pdbx_strand_id
1 'polypeptide(L)'
;MIKKTILSGLTLALALAPALRAQPSYEGPLPSRVVLQTAEDRRAAYDARINEVMDWRIGVSKPETLDMATICMLLARGEQIEACNARVIEMMKDPGTGPFWMFPTAMVALMGKDKLSPEARDSIREAWRTTRQLRGDTENHWVMYHTALYLMSELYPDEPAETWCNGKSSAESRAETKGWLIDWMNLTTTIGQGEYNPTHYIGEYAIPMAMLNSFAKDPEMRQRGHMMLDWLFAELANVTLEGVLRGPNSRTDDTSVIERWNALSSFFSWILFDNTPPTRGYGGWGNYFAPVAADYELPEVIYRIAVDRTEDIYQHDRARTRRMWRYEDEHMPAIYKVQYLRRDYAVGSHQGRVSDTIQGHVWDVTWREDDPRGKYPTIFSVQAFSSGKSLQTQFATYQEPMPRAIYREGKPSYDSPDKIVGTSPYEKVFQDHDTVIALYDIPAGTRFERVNGFFSKDLKDVTEDESGWIFARGGNAFIAYRPLAPYEWEPHLTFRQVPHDAGYAYERDDSGSKILASEHNQNGTIVQAASADEFKDFAAFQSAIKALPLEFSLQPTPTVKFTSLRGKAIEFTYGQTPIVDGTPVDYAKWKLFGGTHLNAEVGGRKLTITHGRLQRVIDFNTLTIADTVNP
;
A
#
# COMPACT_ATOMS: atom_id res chain seq x y z
N MET A 1 -16.42 53.91 -55.83
CA MET A 1 -17.75 54.55 -55.71
C MET A 1 -18.72 53.47 -55.24
N ILE A 2 -19.46 53.75 -54.17
CA ILE A 2 -20.66 53.06 -53.67
C ILE A 2 -20.48 51.78 -52.81
N LYS A 3 -20.84 51.98 -51.54
CA LYS A 3 -21.07 51.06 -50.42
C LYS A 3 -22.17 50.03 -50.71
N LYS A 4 -22.11 48.87 -50.04
CA LYS A 4 -23.28 48.36 -49.31
C LYS A 4 -22.89 47.46 -48.12
N THR A 5 -23.35 47.92 -46.96
CA THR A 5 -23.41 47.27 -45.66
C THR A 5 -24.30 46.03 -45.68
N ILE A 6 -23.86 44.92 -45.07
CA ILE A 6 -24.78 43.93 -44.47
C ILE A 6 -24.29 43.62 -43.05
N LEU A 7 -25.26 43.70 -42.15
CA LEU A 7 -25.18 43.59 -40.70
C LEU A 7 -25.39 42.12 -40.28
N SER A 8 -24.68 41.73 -39.21
CA SER A 8 -25.03 40.77 -38.14
C SER A 8 -25.42 39.32 -38.47
N GLY A 9 -24.66 38.41 -37.85
CA GLY A 9 -25.06 37.03 -37.59
C GLY A 9 -23.94 36.19 -36.96
N LEU A 10 -23.27 36.70 -35.91
CA LEU A 10 -22.31 35.89 -35.15
C LEU A 10 -23.07 35.12 -34.08
N THR A 11 -23.57 33.93 -34.43
CA THR A 11 -24.01 32.94 -33.44
C THR A 11 -22.75 32.30 -32.87
N LEU A 12 -22.29 32.83 -31.73
CA LEU A 12 -21.24 32.21 -30.92
C LEU A 12 -21.83 30.94 -30.30
N ALA A 13 -21.75 29.82 -31.02
CA ALA A 13 -21.95 28.51 -30.43
C ALA A 13 -20.77 28.24 -29.50
N LEU A 14 -20.89 28.64 -28.22
CA LEU A 14 -20.08 28.03 -27.17
C LEU A 14 -20.39 26.54 -27.19
N ALA A 15 -19.48 25.75 -27.76
CA ALA A 15 -19.40 24.33 -27.45
C ALA A 15 -19.07 24.24 -25.96
N LEU A 16 -20.11 24.18 -25.12
CA LEU A 16 -20.00 23.69 -23.75
C LEU A 16 -19.52 22.26 -23.87
N ALA A 17 -18.20 22.06 -23.75
CA ALA A 17 -17.67 20.77 -23.36
C ALA A 17 -18.45 20.35 -22.09
N PRO A 18 -19.01 19.14 -22.03
CA PRO A 18 -19.70 18.70 -20.82
C PRO A 18 -18.72 18.85 -19.66
N ALA A 19 -19.08 19.68 -18.68
CA ALA A 19 -18.29 19.82 -17.47
C ALA A 19 -18.12 18.41 -16.88
N LEU A 20 -16.87 17.96 -16.81
CA LEU A 20 -16.54 16.71 -16.12
C LEU A 20 -17.17 16.79 -14.72
N ARG A 21 -17.98 15.78 -14.36
CA ARG A 21 -18.65 15.74 -13.07
C ARG A 21 -17.57 15.64 -11.99
N ALA A 22 -17.44 16.69 -11.16
CA ALA A 22 -16.49 16.75 -10.06
C ALA A 22 -16.58 15.50 -9.18
N GLN A 23 -15.45 14.93 -8.78
CA GLN A 23 -15.43 13.83 -7.80
C GLN A 23 -15.68 14.40 -6.40
N PRO A 24 -16.83 14.12 -5.75
CA PRO A 24 -17.31 14.92 -4.63
C PRO A 24 -16.35 14.95 -3.44
N SER A 25 -15.93 13.81 -2.89
CA SER A 25 -15.03 13.77 -1.74
C SER A 25 -13.56 14.06 -2.08
N TYR A 26 -13.16 13.96 -3.35
CA TYR A 26 -11.80 14.32 -3.77
C TYR A 26 -11.63 15.83 -3.96
N GLU A 27 -12.63 16.49 -4.57
CA GLU A 27 -12.62 17.94 -4.83
C GLU A 27 -13.28 18.74 -3.71
N GLY A 28 -14.03 18.06 -2.83
CA GLY A 28 -14.79 18.64 -1.74
C GLY A 28 -13.95 19.00 -0.51
N PRO A 29 -14.63 19.40 0.57
CA PRO A 29 -13.97 19.68 1.84
C PRO A 29 -13.33 18.40 2.40
N LEU A 30 -12.37 18.59 3.29
CA LEU A 30 -11.77 17.48 4.02
C LEU A 30 -12.83 16.78 4.89
N PRO A 31 -12.70 15.45 5.09
CA PRO A 31 -13.57 14.71 5.97
C PRO A 31 -13.65 15.28 7.39
N SER A 32 -14.79 15.04 8.05
CA SER A 32 -14.99 15.44 9.44
C SER A 32 -14.17 14.56 10.37
N ARG A 33 -13.48 15.17 11.33
CA ARG A 33 -12.72 14.45 12.38
C ARG A 33 -13.58 14.05 13.57
N VAL A 34 -14.89 14.28 13.50
CA VAL A 34 -15.81 13.94 14.58
C VAL A 34 -15.97 12.42 14.62
N VAL A 35 -15.64 11.83 15.76
CA VAL A 35 -15.81 10.39 15.99
C VAL A 35 -17.30 10.07 16.12
N LEU A 36 -17.81 9.22 15.22
CA LEU A 36 -19.18 8.76 15.21
C LEU A 36 -19.41 7.73 16.34
N GLN A 37 -20.37 8.03 17.21
CA GLN A 37 -20.54 7.28 18.45
C GLN A 37 -21.42 6.04 18.28
N THR A 38 -22.47 6.11 17.47
CA THR A 38 -23.43 5.01 17.31
C THR A 38 -23.09 4.13 16.11
N ALA A 39 -23.47 2.86 16.17
CA ALA A 39 -23.32 1.93 15.04
C ALA A 39 -24.15 2.37 13.83
N GLU A 40 -25.35 2.92 14.07
CA GLU A 40 -26.25 3.43 13.02
C GLU A 40 -25.62 4.59 12.25
N ASP A 41 -25.05 5.59 12.95
CA ASP A 41 -24.38 6.72 12.30
C ASP A 41 -23.17 6.26 11.48
N ARG A 42 -22.37 5.33 12.03
CA ARG A 42 -21.21 4.75 11.31
C ARG A 42 -21.65 4.03 10.05
N ARG A 43 -22.71 3.22 10.15
CA ARG A 43 -23.25 2.47 9.01
C ARG A 43 -23.80 3.41 7.94
N ALA A 44 -24.60 4.40 8.33
CA ALA A 44 -25.16 5.38 7.41
C ALA A 44 -24.06 6.18 6.68
N ALA A 45 -23.01 6.60 7.40
CA ALA A 45 -21.87 7.30 6.80
C ALA A 45 -21.09 6.39 5.82
N TYR A 46 -20.90 5.12 6.17
CA TYR A 46 -20.27 4.13 5.29
C TYR A 46 -21.06 3.90 4.01
N ASP A 47 -22.37 3.65 4.13
CA ASP A 47 -23.26 3.44 2.99
C ASP A 47 -23.34 4.70 2.10
N ALA A 48 -23.27 5.91 2.68
CA ALA A 48 -23.21 7.15 1.92
C ALA A 48 -21.94 7.24 1.04
N ARG A 49 -20.77 6.88 1.59
CA ARG A 49 -19.51 6.85 0.82
C ARG A 49 -19.52 5.78 -0.27
N ILE A 50 -20.09 4.61 0.02
CA ILE A 50 -20.29 3.56 -0.99
C ILE A 50 -21.14 4.07 -2.16
N ASN A 51 -22.26 4.73 -1.84
CA ASN A 51 -23.15 5.31 -2.85
C ASN A 51 -22.47 6.43 -3.65
N GLU A 52 -21.64 7.26 -3.01
CA GLU A 52 -20.88 8.30 -3.71
C GLU A 52 -19.97 7.72 -4.80
N VAL A 53 -19.24 6.63 -4.49
CA VAL A 53 -18.38 5.95 -5.47
C VAL A 53 -19.20 5.48 -6.67
N MET A 54 -20.32 4.79 -6.40
CA MET A 54 -21.18 4.25 -7.44
C MET A 54 -21.85 5.36 -8.28
N ASP A 55 -22.43 6.37 -7.64
CA ASP A 55 -23.12 7.48 -8.29
C ASP A 55 -22.19 8.31 -9.17
N TRP A 56 -20.99 8.60 -8.66
CA TRP A 56 -20.00 9.34 -9.43
C TRP A 56 -19.51 8.52 -10.62
N ARG A 57 -19.11 7.26 -10.39
CA ARG A 57 -18.54 6.42 -11.45
C ARG A 57 -19.56 6.13 -12.55
N ILE A 58 -20.80 5.77 -12.20
CA ILE A 58 -21.89 5.60 -13.17
C ILE A 58 -22.15 6.92 -13.90
N GLY A 59 -22.17 8.04 -13.17
CA GLY A 59 -22.48 9.37 -13.71
C GLY A 59 -21.47 9.93 -14.70
N VAL A 60 -20.20 9.50 -14.66
CA VAL A 60 -19.16 9.90 -15.64
C VAL A 60 -18.99 8.90 -16.78
N SER A 61 -19.62 7.73 -16.69
CA SER A 61 -19.56 6.67 -17.68
C SER A 61 -20.61 6.85 -18.77
N LYS A 62 -20.32 6.33 -19.97
CA LYS A 62 -21.25 6.29 -21.10
C LYS A 62 -21.60 4.84 -21.44
N PRO A 63 -22.84 4.54 -21.89
CA PRO A 63 -23.25 3.18 -22.25
C PRO A 63 -22.32 2.49 -23.25
N GLU A 64 -21.75 3.24 -24.20
CA GLU A 64 -20.88 2.72 -25.25
C GLU A 64 -19.45 2.43 -24.76
N THR A 65 -19.07 2.95 -23.60
CA THR A 65 -17.71 2.84 -23.06
C THR A 65 -17.70 2.31 -21.63
N LEU A 66 -18.72 1.55 -21.22
CA LEU A 66 -18.74 0.94 -19.90
C LEU A 66 -17.53 -0.01 -19.76
N ASP A 67 -16.79 0.16 -18.67
CA ASP A 67 -15.77 -0.76 -18.21
C ASP A 67 -16.36 -1.77 -17.22
N MET A 68 -15.58 -2.81 -16.88
CA MET A 68 -16.04 -3.88 -16.00
C MET A 68 -16.44 -3.36 -14.61
N ALA A 69 -15.76 -2.36 -14.06
CA ALA A 69 -16.12 -1.76 -12.76
C ALA A 69 -17.51 -1.12 -12.82
N THR A 70 -17.78 -0.30 -13.84
CA THR A 70 -19.09 0.34 -14.01
C THR A 70 -20.19 -0.70 -14.28
N ILE A 71 -19.89 -1.74 -15.07
CA ILE A 71 -20.81 -2.87 -15.29
C ILE A 71 -21.16 -3.53 -13.97
N CYS A 72 -20.18 -3.82 -13.08
CA CYS A 72 -20.46 -4.36 -11.75
C CYS A 72 -21.40 -3.47 -10.94
N MET A 73 -21.20 -2.15 -10.94
CA MET A 73 -22.06 -1.22 -10.19
C MET A 73 -23.49 -1.15 -10.74
N LEU A 74 -23.64 -1.08 -12.07
CA LEU A 74 -24.95 -1.08 -12.73
C LEU A 74 -25.70 -2.40 -12.50
N LEU A 75 -24.99 -3.53 -12.60
CA LEU A 75 -25.56 -4.84 -12.28
C LEU A 75 -25.94 -4.92 -10.79
N ALA A 76 -25.13 -4.41 -9.87
CA ALA A 76 -25.48 -4.37 -8.44
C ALA A 76 -26.82 -3.65 -8.21
N ARG A 77 -27.05 -2.53 -8.90
CA ARG A 77 -28.27 -1.71 -8.82
C ARG A 77 -29.44 -2.19 -9.68
N GLY A 78 -29.22 -3.12 -10.60
CA GLY A 78 -30.26 -3.55 -11.55
C GLY A 78 -30.53 -2.50 -12.64
N GLU A 79 -29.57 -1.66 -12.96
CA GLU A 79 -29.70 -0.53 -13.89
C GLU A 79 -29.03 -0.82 -15.23
N GLN A 80 -29.55 -0.25 -16.32
CA GLN A 80 -28.95 -0.30 -17.67
C GLN A 80 -28.51 -1.71 -18.14
N ILE A 81 -29.28 -2.74 -17.77
CA ILE A 81 -28.92 -4.15 -18.01
C ILE A 81 -28.63 -4.47 -19.47
N GLU A 82 -29.37 -3.89 -20.41
CA GLU A 82 -29.12 -4.09 -21.85
C GLU A 82 -27.77 -3.51 -22.30
N ALA A 83 -27.38 -2.35 -21.77
CA ALA A 83 -26.06 -1.77 -22.05
C ALA A 83 -24.94 -2.63 -21.43
N CYS A 84 -25.15 -3.15 -20.22
CA CYS A 84 -24.24 -4.11 -19.60
C CYS A 84 -24.09 -5.37 -20.45
N ASN A 85 -25.20 -5.97 -20.92
CA ASN A 85 -25.18 -7.15 -21.80
C ASN A 85 -24.36 -6.88 -23.07
N ALA A 86 -24.65 -5.80 -23.79
CA ALA A 86 -23.95 -5.45 -25.03
C ALA A 86 -22.45 -5.27 -24.81
N ARG A 87 -22.06 -4.56 -23.74
CA ARG A 87 -20.65 -4.30 -23.40
C ARG A 87 -19.91 -5.55 -22.96
N VAL A 88 -20.54 -6.44 -22.18
CA VAL A 88 -19.95 -7.73 -21.82
C VAL A 88 -19.65 -8.55 -23.07
N ILE A 89 -20.63 -8.72 -23.96
CA ILE A 89 -20.47 -9.47 -25.21
C ILE A 89 -19.34 -8.88 -26.06
N GLU A 90 -19.28 -7.56 -26.16
CA GLU A 90 -18.22 -6.88 -26.91
C GLU A 90 -16.84 -7.12 -26.29
N MET A 91 -16.67 -6.94 -24.98
CA MET A 91 -15.39 -7.10 -24.28
C MET A 91 -14.89 -8.55 -24.30
N MET A 92 -15.79 -9.54 -24.35
CA MET A 92 -15.39 -10.96 -24.42
C MET A 92 -14.91 -11.40 -25.81
N LYS A 93 -15.00 -10.55 -26.84
CA LYS A 93 -14.40 -10.83 -28.16
C LYS A 93 -12.87 -10.75 -28.15
N ASP A 94 -12.32 -9.93 -27.26
CA ASP A 94 -10.87 -9.77 -27.06
C ASP A 94 -10.54 -9.83 -25.55
N PRO A 95 -10.61 -11.04 -24.96
CA PRO A 95 -10.40 -11.20 -23.54
C PRO A 95 -8.94 -10.93 -23.15
N GLY A 96 -8.77 -10.26 -22.01
CA GLY A 96 -7.46 -10.04 -21.41
C GLY A 96 -6.86 -11.30 -20.78
N THR A 97 -5.74 -11.14 -20.08
CA THR A 97 -5.04 -12.25 -19.44
C THR A 97 -4.69 -11.99 -17.98
N GLY A 98 -4.65 -13.07 -17.21
CA GLY A 98 -4.23 -13.15 -15.84
C GLY A 98 -5.19 -12.52 -14.84
N PRO A 99 -4.73 -12.25 -13.60
CA PRO A 99 -5.62 -11.83 -12.52
C PRO A 99 -6.37 -10.52 -12.83
N PHE A 100 -5.78 -9.61 -13.61
CA PHE A 100 -6.40 -8.33 -13.97
C PHE A 100 -7.56 -8.45 -14.98
N TRP A 101 -7.71 -9.61 -15.64
CA TRP A 101 -8.90 -9.93 -16.43
C TRP A 101 -9.83 -10.91 -15.71
N MET A 102 -9.27 -11.96 -15.11
CA MET A 102 -10.07 -12.97 -14.40
C MET A 102 -10.87 -12.36 -13.25
N PHE A 103 -10.26 -11.47 -12.48
CA PHE A 103 -10.91 -10.88 -11.32
C PHE A 103 -12.13 -10.01 -11.73
N PRO A 104 -12.00 -8.99 -12.60
CA PRO A 104 -13.16 -8.20 -13.01
C PRO A 104 -14.26 -9.03 -13.69
N THR A 105 -13.89 -10.01 -14.52
CA THR A 105 -14.88 -10.84 -15.22
C THR A 105 -15.62 -11.80 -14.30
N ALA A 106 -14.95 -12.38 -13.30
CA ALA A 106 -15.60 -13.17 -12.26
C ALA A 106 -16.59 -12.30 -11.47
N MET A 107 -16.20 -11.07 -11.14
CA MET A 107 -17.09 -10.15 -10.42
C MET A 107 -18.35 -9.81 -11.23
N VAL A 108 -18.20 -9.52 -12.53
CA VAL A 108 -19.35 -9.29 -13.44
C VAL A 108 -20.24 -10.54 -13.53
N ALA A 109 -19.65 -11.73 -13.66
CA ALA A 109 -20.41 -12.98 -13.74
C ALA A 109 -21.22 -13.26 -12.47
N LEU A 110 -20.65 -13.01 -11.29
CA LEU A 110 -21.31 -13.22 -10.00
C LEU A 110 -22.41 -12.19 -9.76
N MET A 111 -22.11 -10.90 -9.98
CA MET A 111 -23.07 -9.80 -9.83
C MET A 111 -24.24 -9.91 -10.82
N GLY A 112 -23.92 -10.37 -12.02
CA GLY A 112 -24.83 -10.49 -13.16
C GLY A 112 -25.51 -11.83 -13.29
N LYS A 113 -25.28 -12.80 -12.39
CA LYS A 113 -25.74 -14.19 -12.52
C LYS A 113 -27.21 -14.31 -12.94
N ASP A 114 -28.07 -13.53 -12.31
CA ASP A 114 -29.53 -13.54 -12.52
C ASP A 114 -30.04 -12.32 -13.32
N LYS A 115 -29.12 -11.49 -13.86
CA LYS A 115 -29.44 -10.22 -14.55
C LYS A 115 -28.93 -10.18 -15.99
N LEU A 116 -27.77 -10.78 -16.26
CA LEU A 116 -27.20 -10.87 -17.59
C LEU A 116 -28.02 -11.82 -18.46
N SER A 117 -28.16 -11.46 -19.74
CA SER A 117 -28.74 -12.32 -20.76
C SER A 117 -27.99 -13.64 -20.89
N PRO A 118 -28.64 -14.72 -21.41
CA PRO A 118 -27.94 -15.95 -21.75
C PRO A 118 -26.70 -15.70 -22.63
N GLU A 119 -26.83 -14.89 -23.69
CA GLU A 119 -25.73 -14.58 -24.61
C GLU A 119 -24.53 -13.91 -23.91
N ALA A 120 -24.77 -12.95 -23.02
CA ALA A 120 -23.70 -12.30 -22.26
C ALA A 120 -23.00 -13.28 -21.31
N ARG A 121 -23.76 -14.15 -20.61
CA ARG A 121 -23.19 -15.18 -19.72
C ARG A 121 -22.37 -16.20 -20.51
N ASP A 122 -22.88 -16.63 -21.66
CA ASP A 122 -22.20 -17.58 -22.54
C ASP A 122 -20.90 -16.98 -23.10
N SER A 123 -20.88 -15.69 -23.44
CA SER A 123 -19.66 -15.01 -23.88
C SER A 123 -18.56 -14.99 -22.81
N ILE A 124 -18.92 -14.77 -21.53
CA ILE A 124 -17.98 -14.85 -20.42
C ILE A 124 -17.48 -16.29 -20.28
N ARG A 125 -18.39 -17.27 -20.28
CA ARG A 125 -18.02 -18.69 -20.13
C ARG A 125 -17.07 -19.14 -21.23
N GLU A 126 -17.35 -18.77 -22.48
CA GLU A 126 -16.51 -19.09 -23.63
C GLU A 126 -15.12 -18.45 -23.54
N ALA A 127 -15.03 -17.19 -23.08
CA ALA A 127 -13.75 -16.53 -22.85
C ALA A 127 -12.91 -17.26 -21.78
N TRP A 128 -13.54 -17.71 -20.69
CA TRP A 128 -12.88 -18.50 -19.64
C TRP A 128 -12.47 -19.92 -20.10
N ARG A 129 -13.16 -20.48 -21.09
CA ARG A 129 -12.79 -21.77 -21.70
C ARG A 129 -11.58 -21.64 -22.62
N THR A 130 -11.55 -20.59 -23.44
CA THR A 130 -10.62 -20.49 -24.59
C THR A 130 -9.37 -19.67 -24.31
N THR A 131 -9.41 -18.76 -23.35
CA THR A 131 -8.32 -17.79 -23.12
C THR A 131 -7.36 -18.29 -22.06
N ARG A 132 -6.09 -18.51 -22.44
CA ARG A 132 -5.05 -18.91 -21.49
C ARG A 132 -4.82 -17.84 -20.43
N GLN A 133 -4.98 -18.22 -19.17
CA GLN A 133 -4.76 -17.34 -18.02
C GLN A 133 -3.44 -17.62 -17.32
N LEU A 134 -2.67 -16.57 -17.05
CA LEU A 134 -1.46 -16.63 -16.24
C LEU A 134 -1.77 -16.20 -14.81
N ARG A 135 -1.36 -16.98 -13.82
CA ARG A 135 -1.57 -16.63 -12.40
C ARG A 135 -0.86 -15.33 -11.97
N GLY A 136 0.19 -14.93 -12.69
CA GLY A 136 1.10 -13.85 -12.30
C GLY A 136 2.16 -14.32 -11.30
N ASP A 137 3.04 -13.41 -10.89
CA ASP A 137 4.22 -13.76 -10.08
C ASP A 137 4.14 -13.34 -8.61
N THR A 138 3.28 -12.40 -8.24
CA THR A 138 3.21 -11.80 -6.90
C THR A 138 2.11 -12.42 -6.04
N GLU A 139 2.21 -12.23 -4.72
CA GLU A 139 1.24 -12.82 -3.79
C GLU A 139 -0.15 -12.23 -4.01
N ASN A 140 -0.24 -10.92 -4.27
CA ASN A 140 -1.51 -10.25 -4.58
C ASN A 140 -2.14 -10.80 -5.86
N HIS A 141 -1.35 -11.07 -6.90
CA HIS A 141 -1.83 -11.71 -8.13
C HIS A 141 -2.42 -13.09 -7.86
N TRP A 142 -1.79 -13.87 -6.97
CA TRP A 142 -2.24 -15.22 -6.65
C TRP A 142 -3.55 -15.20 -5.86
N VAL A 143 -3.71 -14.27 -4.91
CA VAL A 143 -4.98 -14.09 -4.17
C VAL A 143 -6.12 -13.74 -5.13
N MET A 144 -5.90 -12.80 -6.05
CA MET A 144 -6.90 -12.45 -7.07
C MET A 144 -7.25 -13.65 -7.97
N TYR A 145 -6.23 -14.32 -8.51
CA TYR A 145 -6.41 -15.46 -9.41
C TYR A 145 -7.18 -16.61 -8.75
N HIS A 146 -6.73 -17.04 -7.56
CA HIS A 146 -7.34 -18.19 -6.89
C HIS A 146 -8.73 -17.86 -6.38
N THR A 147 -9.01 -16.63 -5.94
CA THR A 147 -10.37 -16.21 -5.58
C THR A 147 -11.31 -16.19 -6.78
N ALA A 148 -10.88 -15.61 -7.90
CA ALA A 148 -11.69 -15.55 -9.12
C ALA A 148 -12.02 -16.96 -9.65
N LEU A 149 -11.01 -17.84 -9.73
CA LEU A 149 -11.21 -19.21 -10.18
C LEU A 149 -12.05 -20.03 -9.19
N TYR A 150 -11.87 -19.84 -7.87
CA TYR A 150 -12.70 -20.48 -6.85
C TYR A 150 -14.18 -20.15 -7.05
N LEU A 151 -14.52 -18.85 -7.10
CA LEU A 151 -15.91 -18.41 -7.21
C LEU A 151 -16.53 -18.77 -8.56
N MET A 152 -15.78 -18.70 -9.66
CA MET A 152 -16.26 -19.17 -10.97
C MET A 152 -16.50 -20.68 -10.97
N SER A 153 -15.64 -21.47 -10.31
CA SER A 153 -15.87 -22.91 -10.17
C SER A 153 -17.05 -23.26 -9.27
N GLU A 154 -17.44 -22.39 -8.33
CA GLU A 154 -18.69 -22.53 -7.56
C GLU A 154 -19.92 -22.11 -8.38
N LEU A 155 -19.77 -21.13 -9.27
CA LEU A 155 -20.82 -20.68 -10.18
C LEU A 155 -21.20 -21.77 -11.18
N TYR A 156 -20.20 -22.52 -11.66
CA TYR A 156 -20.36 -23.62 -12.63
C TYR A 156 -19.90 -24.96 -12.03
N PRO A 157 -20.65 -25.57 -11.10
CA PRO A 157 -20.09 -26.54 -10.16
C PRO A 157 -19.69 -27.89 -10.74
N ASP A 158 -20.28 -28.29 -11.85
CA ASP A 158 -20.21 -29.65 -12.40
C ASP A 158 -19.57 -29.70 -13.81
N GLU A 159 -18.86 -28.63 -14.20
CA GLU A 159 -18.25 -28.58 -15.54
C GLU A 159 -16.97 -29.42 -15.64
N PRO A 160 -16.77 -30.16 -16.77
CA PRO A 160 -15.61 -31.01 -16.98
C PRO A 160 -14.38 -30.21 -17.45
N ALA A 161 -13.22 -30.86 -17.49
CA ALA A 161 -11.92 -30.23 -17.76
C ALA A 161 -11.85 -29.44 -19.08
N GLU A 162 -12.52 -29.92 -20.12
CA GLU A 162 -12.50 -29.35 -21.48
C GLU A 162 -13.19 -27.98 -21.56
N THR A 163 -13.95 -27.62 -20.52
CA THR A 163 -14.63 -26.33 -20.42
C THR A 163 -13.77 -25.25 -19.77
N TRP A 164 -12.58 -25.56 -19.25
CA TRP A 164 -11.69 -24.60 -18.60
C TRP A 164 -10.35 -24.50 -19.31
N CYS A 165 -9.82 -23.27 -19.44
CA CYS A 165 -8.54 -23.03 -20.10
C CYS A 165 -7.34 -23.72 -19.43
N ASN A 166 -7.48 -24.16 -18.18
CA ASN A 166 -6.46 -24.85 -17.39
C ASN A 166 -6.54 -26.38 -17.50
N GLY A 167 -7.54 -26.94 -18.20
CA GLY A 167 -7.74 -28.38 -18.34
C GLY A 167 -8.12 -29.10 -17.04
N LYS A 168 -8.68 -28.40 -16.05
CA LYS A 168 -9.18 -28.98 -14.79
C LYS A 168 -10.68 -28.85 -14.73
N SER A 169 -11.36 -29.85 -14.18
CA SER A 169 -12.78 -29.75 -13.87
C SER A 169 -13.06 -28.65 -12.83
N SER A 170 -14.33 -28.25 -12.70
CA SER A 170 -14.75 -27.32 -11.64
C SER A 170 -14.43 -27.84 -10.24
N ALA A 171 -14.59 -29.16 -10.01
CA ALA A 171 -14.28 -29.78 -8.71
C ALA A 171 -12.78 -29.70 -8.38
N GLU A 172 -11.91 -30.01 -9.34
CA GLU A 172 -10.45 -29.92 -9.18
C GLU A 172 -9.99 -28.47 -8.97
N SER A 173 -10.52 -27.54 -9.79
CA SER A 173 -10.22 -26.11 -9.67
C SER A 173 -10.66 -25.57 -8.31
N ARG A 174 -11.84 -25.96 -7.81
CA ARG A 174 -12.33 -25.56 -6.48
C ARG A 174 -11.46 -26.09 -5.36
N ALA A 175 -11.07 -27.37 -5.42
CA ALA A 175 -10.22 -27.99 -4.40
C ALA A 175 -8.83 -27.33 -4.33
N GLU A 176 -8.21 -27.09 -5.49
CA GLU A 176 -6.91 -26.41 -5.56
C GLU A 176 -6.96 -24.98 -5.05
N THR A 177 -7.94 -24.21 -5.52
CA THR A 177 -8.05 -22.79 -5.16
C THR A 177 -8.42 -22.61 -3.68
N LYS A 178 -9.33 -23.42 -3.14
CA LYS A 178 -9.62 -23.45 -1.69
C LYS A 178 -8.38 -23.80 -0.89
N GLY A 179 -7.68 -24.86 -1.26
CA GLY A 179 -6.45 -25.29 -0.58
C GLY A 179 -5.38 -24.21 -0.57
N TRP A 180 -5.15 -23.56 -1.71
CA TRP A 180 -4.18 -22.48 -1.82
C TRP A 180 -4.56 -21.24 -0.99
N LEU A 181 -5.82 -20.81 -1.04
CA LEU A 181 -6.29 -19.65 -0.27
C LEU A 181 -6.17 -19.89 1.24
N ILE A 182 -6.54 -21.09 1.71
CA ILE A 182 -6.41 -21.47 3.12
C ILE A 182 -4.93 -21.53 3.53
N ASP A 183 -4.05 -22.07 2.70
CA ASP A 183 -2.61 -22.08 2.96
C ASP A 183 -2.05 -20.66 3.08
N TRP A 184 -2.41 -19.76 2.16
CA TRP A 184 -2.02 -18.35 2.25
C TRP A 184 -2.53 -17.66 3.53
N MET A 185 -3.79 -17.85 3.90
CA MET A 185 -4.35 -17.31 5.15
C MET A 185 -3.62 -17.87 6.37
N ASN A 186 -3.28 -19.16 6.36
CA ASN A 186 -2.50 -19.78 7.43
C ASN A 186 -1.09 -19.19 7.51
N LEU A 187 -0.40 -19.01 6.39
CA LEU A 187 0.93 -18.38 6.36
C LEU A 187 0.87 -16.96 6.93
N THR A 188 -0.08 -16.14 6.44
CA THR A 188 -0.28 -14.76 6.90
C THR A 188 -0.53 -14.69 8.41
N THR A 189 -1.35 -15.59 8.94
CA THR A 189 -1.77 -15.58 10.36
C THR A 189 -0.81 -16.33 11.30
N THR A 190 0.25 -16.95 10.77
CA THR A 190 1.26 -17.66 11.58
C THR A 190 2.62 -16.95 11.57
N ILE A 191 3.10 -16.52 10.40
CA ILE A 191 4.44 -15.93 10.23
C ILE A 191 4.41 -14.56 9.56
N GLY A 192 3.21 -14.03 9.27
CA GLY A 192 3.02 -12.71 8.68
C GLY A 192 2.79 -12.72 7.18
N GLN A 193 2.21 -11.62 6.68
CA GLN A 193 1.97 -11.41 5.26
C GLN A 193 3.30 -11.14 4.52
N GLY A 194 3.43 -11.64 3.28
CA GLY A 194 4.61 -11.38 2.46
C GLY A 194 4.60 -9.97 1.89
N GLU A 195 3.44 -9.53 1.42
CA GLU A 195 3.24 -8.15 0.96
C GLU A 195 2.52 -7.31 2.03
N TYR A 196 3.20 -7.03 3.15
CA TYR A 196 2.68 -6.23 4.26
C TYR A 196 2.62 -4.72 3.97
N ASN A 197 1.65 -4.03 4.58
CA ASN A 197 1.43 -2.59 4.44
C ASN A 197 1.55 -2.08 2.98
N PRO A 198 0.94 -2.71 1.97
CA PRO A 198 1.09 -2.24 0.59
C PRO A 198 0.34 -0.92 0.38
N THR A 199 0.92 0.02 -0.39
CA THR A 199 0.26 1.29 -0.70
C THR A 199 -0.94 1.09 -1.63
N HIS A 200 -0.69 0.66 -2.86
CA HIS A 200 -1.73 0.39 -3.85
C HIS A 200 -2.29 -1.03 -3.74
N TYR A 201 -1.44 -2.00 -3.38
CA TYR A 201 -1.77 -3.43 -3.52
C TYR A 201 -2.76 -3.97 -2.48
N ILE A 202 -3.20 -3.15 -1.52
CA ILE A 202 -4.19 -3.55 -0.52
C ILE A 202 -5.53 -3.95 -1.17
N GLY A 203 -5.90 -3.35 -2.30
CA GLY A 203 -7.14 -3.67 -3.02
C GLY A 203 -7.14 -5.10 -3.57
N GLU A 204 -5.99 -5.55 -4.04
CA GLU A 204 -5.74 -6.89 -4.58
C GLU A 204 -5.76 -7.98 -3.49
N TYR A 205 -5.91 -7.61 -2.21
CA TYR A 205 -6.22 -8.50 -1.10
C TYR A 205 -7.64 -8.29 -0.58
N ALA A 206 -8.00 -7.04 -0.26
CA ALA A 206 -9.28 -6.72 0.37
C ALA A 206 -10.47 -7.04 -0.54
N ILE A 207 -10.42 -6.72 -1.84
CA ILE A 207 -11.56 -6.93 -2.74
C ILE A 207 -11.80 -8.42 -3.00
N PRO A 208 -10.78 -9.28 -3.24
CA PRO A 208 -10.98 -10.73 -3.23
C PRO A 208 -11.61 -11.27 -1.95
N MET A 209 -11.19 -10.80 -0.77
CA MET A 209 -11.80 -11.24 0.49
C MET A 209 -13.25 -10.77 0.62
N ALA A 210 -13.56 -9.55 0.15
CA ALA A 210 -14.94 -9.06 0.05
C ALA A 210 -15.79 -9.91 -0.91
N MET A 211 -15.23 -10.36 -2.04
CA MET A 211 -15.92 -11.27 -2.95
C MET A 211 -16.17 -12.64 -2.30
N LEU A 212 -15.23 -13.19 -1.53
CA LEU A 212 -15.47 -14.44 -0.78
C LEU A 212 -16.58 -14.23 0.25
N ASN A 213 -16.55 -13.14 1.01
CA ASN A 213 -17.58 -12.79 1.99
C ASN A 213 -18.97 -12.62 1.36
N SER A 214 -19.03 -12.06 0.15
CA SER A 214 -20.30 -11.75 -0.54
C SER A 214 -20.86 -12.95 -1.32
N PHE A 215 -20.00 -13.70 -2.00
CA PHE A 215 -20.42 -14.65 -3.04
C PHE A 215 -20.12 -16.12 -2.78
N ALA A 216 -19.16 -16.45 -1.89
CA ALA A 216 -18.81 -17.85 -1.67
C ALA A 216 -20.03 -18.64 -1.16
N LYS A 217 -20.30 -19.81 -1.72
CA LYS A 217 -21.38 -20.69 -1.25
C LYS A 217 -20.96 -21.47 -0.01
N ASP A 218 -19.69 -21.86 0.05
CA ASP A 218 -19.07 -22.48 1.23
C ASP A 218 -19.04 -21.51 2.42
N PRO A 219 -19.75 -21.80 3.53
CA PRO A 219 -19.78 -20.93 4.70
C PRO A 219 -18.41 -20.75 5.35
N GLU A 220 -17.51 -21.74 5.26
CA GLU A 220 -16.14 -21.61 5.77
C GLU A 220 -15.37 -20.54 4.99
N MET A 221 -15.43 -20.57 3.67
CA MET A 221 -14.70 -19.61 2.84
C MET A 221 -15.29 -18.20 2.94
N ARG A 222 -16.62 -18.10 3.11
CA ARG A 222 -17.27 -16.83 3.43
C ARG A 222 -16.75 -16.23 4.74
N GLN A 223 -16.74 -17.03 5.81
CA GLN A 223 -16.26 -16.62 7.12
C GLN A 223 -14.78 -16.23 7.10
N ARG A 224 -13.94 -17.00 6.39
CA ARG A 224 -12.52 -16.67 6.20
C ARG A 224 -12.32 -15.35 5.47
N GLY A 225 -13.14 -15.07 4.44
CA GLY A 225 -13.16 -13.77 3.76
C GLY A 225 -13.42 -12.62 4.73
N HIS A 226 -14.48 -12.73 5.56
CA HIS A 226 -14.78 -11.75 6.61
C HIS A 226 -13.61 -11.56 7.57
N MET A 227 -13.09 -12.65 8.14
CA MET A 227 -12.00 -12.60 9.13
C MET A 227 -10.72 -11.98 8.56
N MET A 228 -10.42 -12.22 7.27
CA MET A 228 -9.27 -11.59 6.60
C MET A 228 -9.50 -10.11 6.30
N LEU A 229 -10.74 -9.66 6.03
CA LEU A 229 -11.04 -8.22 5.93
C LEU A 229 -10.75 -7.51 7.25
N ASP A 230 -11.23 -8.07 8.37
CA ASP A 230 -10.94 -7.52 9.69
C ASP A 230 -9.44 -7.49 9.98
N TRP A 231 -8.71 -8.55 9.62
CA TRP A 231 -7.25 -8.59 9.77
C TRP A 231 -6.56 -7.47 8.99
N LEU A 232 -6.88 -7.32 7.71
CA LEU A 232 -6.27 -6.31 6.82
C LEU A 232 -6.62 -4.88 7.28
N PHE A 233 -7.87 -4.63 7.64
CA PHE A 233 -8.32 -3.29 8.04
C PHE A 233 -7.92 -2.92 9.47
N ALA A 234 -7.73 -3.90 10.37
CA ALA A 234 -7.12 -3.67 11.67
C ALA A 234 -5.66 -3.19 11.52
N GLU A 235 -4.89 -3.83 10.63
CA GLU A 235 -3.52 -3.38 10.34
C GLU A 235 -3.54 -1.98 9.70
N LEU A 236 -4.39 -1.73 8.69
CA LEU A 236 -4.53 -0.40 8.06
C LEU A 236 -4.86 0.71 9.08
N ALA A 237 -5.81 0.46 9.99
CA ALA A 237 -6.16 1.42 11.04
C ALA A 237 -4.98 1.76 11.95
N ASN A 238 -4.11 0.77 12.22
CA ASN A 238 -2.95 0.91 13.10
C ASN A 238 -1.72 1.54 12.41
N VAL A 239 -1.58 1.36 11.09
CA VAL A 239 -0.40 1.82 10.33
C VAL A 239 -0.63 3.08 9.50
N THR A 240 -1.72 3.80 9.68
CA THR A 240 -1.97 5.09 9.01
C THR A 240 -1.76 6.26 9.97
N LEU A 241 -1.39 7.45 9.48
CA LEU A 241 -1.43 8.73 10.19
C LEU A 241 -2.55 9.57 9.57
N GLU A 242 -3.69 9.71 10.26
CA GLU A 242 -4.91 10.34 9.74
C GLU A 242 -5.30 9.79 8.35
N GLY A 243 -5.36 8.46 8.24
CA GLY A 243 -5.71 7.76 7.00
C GLY A 243 -4.63 7.71 5.93
N VAL A 244 -3.51 8.43 6.09
CA VAL A 244 -2.35 8.34 5.17
C VAL A 244 -1.44 7.19 5.60
N LEU A 245 -1.19 6.23 4.71
CA LEU A 245 -0.31 5.09 5.00
C LEU A 245 1.16 5.53 5.13
N ARG A 246 1.84 5.03 6.15
CA ARG A 246 3.27 5.30 6.42
C ARG A 246 4.15 4.06 6.18
N GLY A 247 5.47 4.25 6.26
CA GLY A 247 6.44 3.18 6.16
C GLY A 247 6.38 2.28 7.39
N PRO A 248 7.04 1.11 7.36
CA PRO A 248 7.58 0.46 6.17
C PRO A 248 6.48 -0.12 5.27
N ASN A 249 6.78 -0.31 3.98
CA ASN A 249 5.90 -0.97 3.02
C ASN A 249 6.68 -2.04 2.26
N SER A 250 6.16 -3.26 2.11
CA SER A 250 6.79 -4.24 1.21
C SER A 250 6.54 -3.90 -0.26
N ARG A 251 5.51 -3.11 -0.56
CA ARG A 251 5.09 -2.77 -1.93
C ARG A 251 4.64 -1.31 -1.99
N THR A 252 5.36 -0.50 -2.74
CA THR A 252 5.06 0.90 -3.09
C THR A 252 5.50 1.19 -4.52
N ASP A 253 5.25 2.38 -5.02
CA ASP A 253 5.79 2.87 -6.30
C ASP A 253 6.40 4.27 -6.18
N ASP A 254 6.96 4.76 -7.28
CA ASP A 254 7.66 6.05 -7.36
C ASP A 254 6.76 7.25 -7.02
N THR A 255 5.43 7.11 -7.07
CA THR A 255 4.49 8.17 -6.71
C THR A 255 4.12 8.07 -5.24
N SER A 256 3.59 6.92 -4.80
CA SER A 256 3.08 6.70 -3.45
C SER A 256 4.14 6.59 -2.36
N VAL A 257 5.42 6.42 -2.72
CA VAL A 257 6.52 6.50 -1.75
C VAL A 257 6.75 7.93 -1.25
N ILE A 258 6.51 8.94 -2.10
CA ILE A 258 6.69 10.36 -1.75
C ILE A 258 5.36 11.04 -1.47
N GLU A 259 4.39 10.85 -2.35
CA GLU A 259 3.03 11.37 -2.25
C GLU A 259 2.15 10.35 -1.52
N ARG A 260 2.45 10.12 -0.24
CA ARG A 260 1.91 9.01 0.59
C ARG A 260 0.39 8.86 0.53
N TRP A 261 -0.33 9.98 0.47
CA TRP A 261 -1.78 10.01 0.42
C TRP A 261 -2.34 9.56 -0.94
N ASN A 262 -1.58 9.69 -2.02
CA ASN A 262 -1.99 9.34 -3.37
C ASN A 262 -1.82 7.83 -3.62
N ALA A 263 -2.41 7.03 -2.74
CA ALA A 263 -2.37 5.59 -2.70
C ALA A 263 -3.78 4.98 -2.53
N LEU A 264 -3.98 3.73 -2.96
CA LEU A 264 -5.28 3.06 -2.76
C LEU A 264 -5.60 2.83 -1.27
N SER A 265 -4.58 2.72 -0.41
CA SER A 265 -4.75 2.68 1.04
C SER A 265 -5.49 3.91 1.59
N SER A 266 -5.34 5.10 1.00
CA SER A 266 -6.12 6.29 1.38
C SER A 266 -7.58 6.19 0.96
N PHE A 267 -7.88 5.54 -0.18
CA PHE A 267 -9.26 5.21 -0.54
C PHE A 267 -9.89 4.28 0.51
N PHE A 268 -9.17 3.25 0.96
CA PHE A 268 -9.68 2.36 2.01
C PHE A 268 -9.84 3.08 3.35
N SER A 269 -8.90 3.96 3.70
CA SER A 269 -9.01 4.78 4.92
C SER A 269 -10.20 5.74 4.84
N TRP A 270 -10.42 6.38 3.69
CA TRP A 270 -11.59 7.21 3.44
C TRP A 270 -12.89 6.40 3.54
N ILE A 271 -13.02 5.34 2.76
CA ILE A 271 -14.30 4.61 2.68
C ILE A 271 -14.65 3.98 4.03
N LEU A 272 -13.67 3.47 4.78
CA LEU A 272 -13.90 2.80 6.07
C LEU A 272 -13.99 3.78 7.25
N PHE A 273 -13.15 4.82 7.29
CA PHE A 273 -12.95 5.65 8.50
C PHE A 273 -13.31 7.12 8.32
N ASP A 274 -13.38 7.62 7.09
CA ASP A 274 -13.64 9.04 6.77
C ASP A 274 -12.66 10.01 7.43
N ASN A 275 -11.37 9.63 7.49
CA ASN A 275 -10.33 10.41 8.15
C ASN A 275 -9.29 11.01 7.19
N THR A 276 -9.43 10.77 5.89
CA THR A 276 -8.59 11.31 4.80
C THR A 276 -9.42 11.39 3.52
N PRO A 277 -9.16 12.35 2.59
CA PRO A 277 -9.84 12.36 1.30
C PRO A 277 -9.49 11.11 0.47
N PRO A 278 -10.41 10.60 -0.38
CA PRO A 278 -10.08 9.55 -1.33
C PRO A 278 -9.18 10.08 -2.43
N THR A 279 -8.49 9.18 -3.12
CA THR A 279 -7.70 9.54 -4.31
C THR A 279 -8.58 9.78 -5.54
N ARG A 280 -7.99 10.40 -6.57
CA ARG A 280 -8.66 10.65 -7.85
C ARG A 280 -9.17 9.33 -8.44
N GLY A 281 -10.40 9.32 -8.95
CA GLY A 281 -11.05 8.14 -9.50
C GLY A 281 -11.21 6.99 -8.50
N TYR A 282 -11.18 7.30 -7.19
CA TYR A 282 -11.19 6.33 -6.10
C TYR A 282 -10.07 5.29 -6.22
N GLY A 283 -8.90 5.73 -6.69
CA GLY A 283 -7.72 4.90 -6.89
C GLY A 283 -7.84 3.88 -8.03
N GLY A 284 -8.87 3.99 -8.88
CA GLY A 284 -9.17 3.06 -9.97
C GLY A 284 -9.73 1.73 -9.46
N TRP A 285 -8.96 0.99 -8.66
CA TRP A 285 -9.34 -0.29 -8.08
C TRP A 285 -10.44 -0.17 -7.01
N GLY A 286 -10.55 0.96 -6.32
CA GLY A 286 -11.60 1.19 -5.32
C GLY A 286 -13.01 1.08 -5.91
N ASN A 287 -13.17 1.32 -7.22
CA ASN A 287 -14.43 1.12 -7.94
C ASN A 287 -14.92 -0.33 -7.92
N TYR A 288 -14.02 -1.32 -7.80
CA TYR A 288 -14.42 -2.73 -7.65
C TYR A 288 -14.73 -3.12 -6.21
N PHE A 289 -14.36 -2.31 -5.21
CA PHE A 289 -14.76 -2.57 -3.83
C PHE A 289 -16.21 -2.14 -3.58
N ALA A 290 -16.60 -0.95 -4.07
CA ALA A 290 -17.90 -0.34 -3.81
C ALA A 290 -19.13 -1.26 -4.01
N PRO A 291 -19.26 -2.05 -5.09
CA PRO A 291 -20.48 -2.83 -5.31
C PRO A 291 -20.58 -4.11 -4.47
N VAL A 292 -19.55 -4.47 -3.69
CA VAL A 292 -19.58 -5.55 -2.67
C VAL A 292 -19.36 -5.03 -1.25
N ALA A 293 -19.14 -3.72 -1.10
CA ALA A 293 -18.81 -3.11 0.18
C ALA A 293 -19.96 -3.19 1.20
N ALA A 294 -21.21 -3.17 0.74
CA ALA A 294 -22.39 -3.22 1.61
C ALA A 294 -22.50 -4.52 2.43
N ASP A 295 -21.86 -5.60 1.97
CA ASP A 295 -21.84 -6.91 2.64
C ASP A 295 -20.78 -7.01 3.75
N TYR A 296 -20.00 -5.94 3.96
CA TYR A 296 -19.04 -5.82 5.05
C TYR A 296 -19.45 -4.71 6.02
N GLU A 297 -19.30 -4.96 7.32
CA GLU A 297 -19.48 -3.96 8.36
C GLU A 297 -18.19 -3.85 9.15
N LEU A 298 -17.61 -2.64 9.19
CA LEU A 298 -16.38 -2.38 9.91
C LEU A 298 -16.61 -2.50 11.44
N PRO A 299 -15.89 -3.38 12.14
CA PRO A 299 -15.98 -3.49 13.59
C PRO A 299 -15.63 -2.18 14.29
N GLU A 300 -16.39 -1.81 15.33
CA GLU A 300 -16.20 -0.55 16.05
C GLU A 300 -14.78 -0.40 16.58
N VAL A 301 -14.20 -1.47 17.14
CA VAL A 301 -12.83 -1.43 17.67
C VAL A 301 -11.81 -1.02 16.60
N ILE A 302 -11.98 -1.45 15.35
CA ILE A 302 -11.09 -1.08 14.24
C ILE A 302 -11.33 0.39 13.84
N TYR A 303 -12.59 0.81 13.75
CA TYR A 303 -12.95 2.22 13.52
C TYR A 303 -12.28 3.14 14.55
N ARG A 304 -12.38 2.81 15.85
CA ARG A 304 -11.80 3.61 16.94
C ARG A 304 -10.28 3.72 16.85
N ILE A 305 -9.56 2.65 16.47
CA ILE A 305 -8.10 2.72 16.22
C ILE A 305 -7.76 3.75 15.14
N ALA A 306 -8.59 3.84 14.10
CA ALA A 306 -8.35 4.75 12.99
C ALA A 306 -8.64 6.23 13.30
N VAL A 307 -9.64 6.53 14.15
CA VAL A 307 -10.15 7.90 14.33
C VAL A 307 -10.03 8.47 15.74
N ASP A 308 -9.96 7.63 16.78
CA ASP A 308 -9.91 8.02 18.18
C ASP A 308 -8.49 7.84 18.74
N ARG A 309 -7.61 8.73 18.29
CA ARG A 309 -6.16 8.67 18.55
C ARG A 309 -5.75 9.71 19.58
N THR A 310 -5.93 9.37 20.84
CA THR A 310 -5.55 10.23 21.97
C THR A 310 -4.16 9.93 22.53
N GLU A 311 -3.59 8.77 22.21
CA GLU A 311 -2.31 8.28 22.75
C GLU A 311 -1.33 7.92 21.62
N ASP A 312 -0.04 7.91 21.96
CA ASP A 312 1.01 7.43 21.07
C ASP A 312 0.88 5.91 20.89
N ILE A 313 1.10 5.41 19.67
CA ILE A 313 1.08 3.97 19.37
C ILE A 313 2.51 3.51 19.12
N TYR A 314 2.98 2.56 19.94
CA TYR A 314 4.23 1.86 19.70
C TYR A 314 3.97 0.37 19.48
N GLN A 315 4.47 -0.17 18.39
CA GLN A 315 4.19 -1.54 17.98
C GLN A 315 5.40 -2.21 17.33
N HIS A 316 5.62 -3.47 17.74
CA HIS A 316 6.59 -4.39 17.17
C HIS A 316 5.87 -5.56 16.51
N ASP A 317 6.05 -5.70 15.20
CA ASP A 317 5.36 -6.74 14.43
C ASP A 317 6.34 -7.60 13.66
N ARG A 318 5.82 -8.75 13.22
CA ARG A 318 6.47 -9.59 12.22
C ARG A 318 5.68 -9.62 10.93
N ALA A 319 6.43 -9.56 9.85
CA ALA A 319 5.99 -9.97 8.53
C ALA A 319 6.99 -11.00 7.99
N ARG A 320 6.89 -11.33 6.70
CA ARG A 320 7.90 -12.13 6.02
C ARG A 320 8.29 -11.49 4.70
N THR A 321 9.41 -11.91 4.15
CA THR A 321 9.73 -11.58 2.77
C THR A 321 8.78 -12.30 1.81
N ARG A 322 8.74 -11.82 0.58
CA ARG A 322 8.32 -12.65 -0.53
C ARG A 322 9.21 -13.91 -0.64
N ARG A 323 8.66 -14.98 -1.19
CA ARG A 323 9.37 -16.25 -1.36
C ARG A 323 10.68 -16.06 -2.14
N MET A 324 11.77 -16.54 -1.55
CA MET A 324 13.09 -16.62 -2.14
C MET A 324 13.28 -18.02 -2.77
N TRP A 325 13.40 -18.04 -4.10
CA TRP A 325 13.52 -19.24 -4.93
C TRP A 325 14.98 -19.61 -5.24
N ARG A 326 15.90 -18.64 -5.17
CA ARG A 326 17.30 -18.81 -5.52
C ARG A 326 18.20 -18.05 -4.55
N TYR A 327 19.43 -18.52 -4.41
CA TYR A 327 20.53 -17.90 -3.67
C TYR A 327 20.38 -17.80 -2.16
N GLU A 328 19.30 -18.35 -1.59
CA GLU A 328 19.00 -18.34 -0.16
C GLU A 328 18.42 -19.69 0.23
N ASP A 329 18.84 -20.20 1.39
CA ASP A 329 18.34 -21.48 1.94
C ASP A 329 16.98 -21.30 2.63
N GLU A 330 16.75 -20.13 3.23
CA GLU A 330 15.49 -19.79 3.87
C GLU A 330 14.54 -19.14 2.86
N HIS A 331 13.37 -19.75 2.65
CA HIS A 331 12.43 -19.32 1.61
C HIS A 331 11.64 -18.06 1.95
N MET A 332 11.26 -17.86 3.22
CA MET A 332 10.45 -16.70 3.63
C MET A 332 10.97 -16.13 4.96
N PRO A 333 12.20 -15.59 5.00
CA PRO A 333 12.76 -14.98 6.19
C PRO A 333 11.81 -13.98 6.86
N ALA A 334 11.88 -13.92 8.18
CA ALA A 334 11.12 -12.95 8.96
C ALA A 334 11.57 -11.51 8.63
N ILE A 335 10.60 -10.62 8.56
CA ILE A 335 10.78 -9.18 8.62
C ILE A 335 10.26 -8.72 9.98
N TYR A 336 11.04 -7.92 10.67
CA TYR A 336 10.63 -7.29 11.92
C TYR A 336 10.26 -5.84 11.59
N LYS A 337 9.16 -5.33 12.12
CA LYS A 337 8.66 -3.98 11.86
C LYS A 337 8.54 -3.22 13.17
N VAL A 338 9.05 -1.98 13.20
CA VAL A 338 8.81 -1.04 14.30
C VAL A 338 7.91 0.05 13.78
N GLN A 339 6.81 0.31 14.47
CA GLN A 339 5.87 1.38 14.15
C GLN A 339 5.69 2.27 15.38
N TYR A 340 5.96 3.56 15.23
CA TYR A 340 5.74 4.57 16.26
C TYR A 340 4.88 5.71 15.72
N LEU A 341 3.65 5.85 16.19
CA LEU A 341 2.70 6.87 15.77
C LEU A 341 2.51 7.89 16.88
N ARG A 342 2.58 9.16 16.53
CA ARG A 342 2.13 10.28 17.36
C ARG A 342 1.10 11.09 16.61
N ARG A 343 0.61 12.16 17.24
CA ARG A 343 -0.36 13.08 16.63
C ARG A 343 0.18 13.78 15.39
N ASP A 344 1.40 14.32 15.45
CA ASP A 344 1.94 15.20 14.40
C ASP A 344 2.83 14.47 13.39
N TYR A 345 3.30 13.27 13.73
CA TYR A 345 4.17 12.47 12.89
C TYR A 345 4.12 11.00 13.25
N ALA A 346 4.73 10.20 12.39
CA ALA A 346 4.90 8.78 12.55
C ALA A 346 6.26 8.37 12.03
N VAL A 347 6.88 7.40 12.70
CA VAL A 347 8.15 6.80 12.29
C VAL A 347 7.90 5.31 12.14
N GLY A 348 8.27 4.78 10.98
CA GLY A 348 8.14 3.36 10.70
C GLY A 348 9.36 2.84 10.00
N SER A 349 9.80 1.64 10.37
CA SER A 349 10.89 0.94 9.71
C SER A 349 10.68 -0.56 9.78
N HIS A 350 11.40 -1.26 8.91
CA HIS A 350 11.60 -2.67 9.06
C HIS A 350 13.08 -3.04 9.03
N GLN A 351 13.40 -4.11 9.72
CA GLN A 351 14.70 -4.75 9.70
C GLN A 351 14.56 -6.23 9.32
N GLY A 352 15.66 -6.78 8.82
CA GLY A 352 15.70 -8.13 8.27
C GLY A 352 16.41 -8.13 6.93
N ARG A 353 15.80 -8.79 5.95
CA ARG A 353 16.33 -8.93 4.59
C ARG A 353 15.56 -8.06 3.59
N VAL A 354 15.98 -8.14 2.33
CA VAL A 354 15.26 -7.61 1.16
C VAL A 354 13.81 -8.14 1.19
N SER A 355 12.85 -7.29 1.54
CA SER A 355 11.43 -7.65 1.66
C SER A 355 10.82 -7.87 0.26
N ASP A 356 11.04 -6.91 -0.63
CA ASP A 356 10.73 -6.96 -2.06
C ASP A 356 11.89 -6.35 -2.87
N THR A 357 12.25 -7.02 -3.95
CA THR A 357 13.42 -6.69 -4.78
C THR A 357 13.21 -5.48 -5.68
N ILE A 358 11.97 -5.01 -5.88
CA ILE A 358 11.63 -3.91 -6.79
C ILE A 358 11.04 -2.74 -6.04
N GLN A 359 10.05 -2.99 -5.17
CA GLN A 359 9.05 -2.04 -4.70
C GLN A 359 8.99 -1.88 -3.18
N GLY A 360 9.96 -2.39 -2.43
CA GLY A 360 9.96 -2.19 -0.98
C GLY A 360 10.24 -0.74 -0.56
N HIS A 361 9.92 -0.42 0.68
CA HIS A 361 10.18 0.85 1.33
C HIS A 361 10.54 0.57 2.79
N VAL A 362 11.81 0.79 3.14
CA VAL A 362 12.38 0.24 4.37
C VAL A 362 12.01 1.04 5.60
N TRP A 363 12.00 2.36 5.50
CA TRP A 363 11.65 3.24 6.60
C TRP A 363 11.25 4.63 6.13
N ASP A 364 10.47 5.34 6.95
CA ASP A 364 10.28 6.78 6.81
C ASP A 364 9.95 7.47 8.14
N VAL A 365 10.12 8.78 8.16
CA VAL A 365 9.31 9.67 8.99
C VAL A 365 8.24 10.28 8.11
N THR A 366 6.98 10.01 8.43
CA THR A 366 5.81 10.62 7.78
C THR A 366 5.20 11.65 8.73
N TRP A 367 4.88 12.86 8.27
CA TRP A 367 4.24 13.88 9.12
C TRP A 367 2.79 14.19 8.71
N ARG A 368 2.05 14.77 9.64
CA ARG A 368 0.66 15.15 9.43
C ARG A 368 0.58 16.44 8.60
N GLU A 369 -0.26 16.41 7.57
CA GLU A 369 -0.69 17.58 6.81
C GLU A 369 -2.21 17.74 7.00
N ASP A 370 -2.68 18.98 7.17
CA ASP A 370 -4.12 19.23 7.33
C ASP A 370 -4.89 18.79 6.08
N ASP A 371 -4.36 19.13 4.90
CA ASP A 371 -4.80 18.64 3.60
C ASP A 371 -3.63 17.91 2.93
N PRO A 372 -3.66 16.57 2.85
CA PRO A 372 -2.54 15.83 2.29
C PRO A 372 -2.49 15.93 0.76
N ARG A 373 -3.51 16.48 0.09
CA ARG A 373 -3.59 16.50 -1.38
C ARG A 373 -2.41 17.24 -2.01
N GLY A 374 -1.66 16.56 -2.88
CA GLY A 374 -0.47 17.12 -3.55
C GLY A 374 0.75 17.31 -2.65
N LYS A 375 0.73 16.76 -1.42
CA LYS A 375 1.82 16.88 -0.44
C LYS A 375 2.70 15.65 -0.45
N TYR A 376 4.00 15.85 -0.18
CA TYR A 376 4.98 14.78 -0.03
C TYR A 376 5.45 14.69 1.44
N PRO A 377 4.60 14.23 2.38
CA PRO A 377 4.87 14.37 3.80
C PRO A 377 5.82 13.29 4.34
N THR A 378 6.99 13.12 3.74
CA THR A 378 7.94 12.05 4.10
C THR A 378 9.40 12.47 3.96
N ILE A 379 10.25 11.85 4.78
CA ILE A 379 11.72 11.89 4.70
C ILE A 379 12.28 10.50 5.02
N PHE A 380 13.27 10.06 4.24
CA PHE A 380 13.92 8.76 4.39
C PHE A 380 15.24 8.72 3.61
N SER A 381 16.00 7.64 3.76
CA SER A 381 17.13 7.32 2.88
C SER A 381 17.10 5.87 2.41
N VAL A 382 17.69 5.61 1.25
CA VAL A 382 17.78 4.29 0.64
C VAL A 382 19.04 4.19 -0.22
N GLN A 383 19.66 3.01 -0.27
CA GLN A 383 20.71 2.73 -1.25
C GLN A 383 20.07 2.46 -2.62
N ALA A 384 20.50 3.18 -3.65
CA ALA A 384 19.99 2.98 -5.02
C ALA A 384 20.39 1.58 -5.52
N PHE A 385 19.51 0.59 -5.33
CA PHE A 385 19.84 -0.80 -5.65
C PHE A 385 19.13 -1.29 -6.91
N SER A 386 19.89 -1.87 -7.83
CA SER A 386 19.36 -2.67 -8.94
C SER A 386 20.27 -3.87 -9.20
N SER A 387 19.70 -5.05 -9.39
CA SER A 387 20.47 -6.26 -9.64
C SER A 387 19.63 -7.37 -10.29
N GLY A 388 20.12 -7.93 -11.40
CA GLY A 388 19.53 -9.11 -12.02
C GLY A 388 19.56 -10.33 -11.10
N LYS A 389 20.64 -10.49 -10.33
CA LYS A 389 20.79 -11.57 -9.34
C LYS A 389 19.75 -11.44 -8.23
N SER A 390 19.52 -10.22 -7.72
CA SER A 390 18.53 -9.98 -6.68
C SER A 390 17.11 -10.28 -7.16
N LEU A 391 16.75 -9.86 -8.37
CA LEU A 391 15.43 -10.19 -8.94
C LEU A 391 15.21 -11.70 -9.04
N GLN A 392 16.23 -12.45 -9.46
CA GLN A 392 16.15 -13.91 -9.54
C GLN A 392 15.93 -14.60 -8.20
N THR A 393 16.18 -13.93 -7.07
CA THR A 393 15.77 -14.43 -5.76
C THR A 393 14.25 -14.57 -5.68
N GLN A 394 13.46 -13.64 -6.24
CA GLN A 394 12.00 -13.60 -6.05
C GLN A 394 11.18 -13.91 -7.32
N PHE A 395 11.82 -13.98 -8.48
CA PHE A 395 11.21 -14.26 -9.78
C PHE A 395 11.87 -15.47 -10.46
N ALA A 396 11.05 -16.29 -11.14
CA ALA A 396 11.51 -17.53 -11.77
C ALA A 396 12.20 -17.33 -13.13
N THR A 397 12.28 -16.10 -13.64
CA THR A 397 12.81 -15.76 -14.97
C THR A 397 14.36 -15.76 -15.02
N TYR A 398 14.94 -15.64 -16.22
CA TYR A 398 16.39 -15.49 -16.41
C TYR A 398 16.88 -14.07 -16.05
N GLN A 399 18.19 -13.89 -15.75
CA GLN A 399 18.75 -12.60 -15.28
C GLN A 399 18.54 -11.50 -16.32
N GLU A 400 18.90 -11.80 -17.57
CA GLU A 400 18.58 -10.96 -18.71
C GLU A 400 17.30 -11.48 -19.37
N PRO A 401 16.38 -10.59 -19.78
CA PRO A 401 16.46 -9.12 -19.85
C PRO A 401 15.81 -8.37 -18.66
N MET A 402 15.54 -9.01 -17.52
CA MET A 402 14.63 -8.47 -16.49
C MET A 402 14.92 -7.04 -16.00
N PRO A 403 16.16 -6.66 -15.60
CA PRO A 403 16.43 -5.28 -15.16
C PRO A 403 15.99 -4.21 -16.17
N ARG A 404 16.10 -4.50 -17.47
CA ARG A 404 15.65 -3.59 -18.55
C ARG A 404 14.15 -3.69 -18.82
N ALA A 405 13.58 -4.88 -18.70
CA ALA A 405 12.15 -5.12 -18.94
C ALA A 405 11.26 -4.42 -17.90
N ILE A 406 11.70 -4.41 -16.63
CA ILE A 406 10.97 -3.84 -15.49
C ILE A 406 10.59 -2.36 -15.71
N TYR A 407 11.44 -1.58 -16.38
CA TYR A 407 11.10 -0.21 -16.79
C TYR A 407 9.82 -0.17 -17.64
N ARG A 408 9.72 -1.04 -18.65
CA ARG A 408 8.56 -1.14 -19.55
C ARG A 408 7.34 -1.81 -18.93
N GLU A 409 7.50 -2.42 -17.76
CA GLU A 409 6.43 -2.98 -16.92
C GLU A 409 5.95 -2.01 -15.84
N GLY A 410 6.40 -0.75 -15.91
CA GLY A 410 5.89 0.35 -15.11
C GLY A 410 6.58 0.52 -13.76
N LYS A 411 7.88 0.25 -13.71
CA LYS A 411 8.77 0.50 -12.56
C LYS A 411 9.98 1.30 -13.03
N PRO A 412 9.76 2.56 -13.43
CA PRO A 412 10.72 3.29 -14.26
C PRO A 412 12.01 3.67 -13.53
N SER A 413 11.99 3.78 -12.19
CA SER A 413 13.18 4.06 -11.39
C SER A 413 14.07 2.85 -11.12
N TYR A 414 13.63 1.63 -11.45
CA TYR A 414 14.27 0.39 -10.98
C TYR A 414 15.79 0.37 -11.20
N ASP A 415 16.21 0.89 -12.36
CA ASP A 415 17.59 0.89 -12.81
C ASP A 415 18.16 2.31 -12.97
N SER A 416 17.86 3.20 -12.01
CA SER A 416 18.30 4.60 -12.00
C SER A 416 19.18 4.92 -10.78
N PRO A 417 20.23 5.76 -10.91
CA PRO A 417 21.07 6.16 -9.77
C PRO A 417 20.34 7.05 -8.75
N ASP A 418 19.32 7.79 -9.17
CA ASP A 418 18.50 8.66 -8.30
C ASP A 418 17.27 7.94 -7.72
N LYS A 419 17.22 6.61 -7.82
CA LYS A 419 16.13 5.79 -7.29
C LYS A 419 15.93 6.01 -5.78
N ILE A 420 14.66 6.13 -5.39
CA ILE A 420 14.21 6.28 -3.99
C ILE A 420 13.21 5.19 -3.54
N VAL A 421 12.97 4.18 -4.36
CA VAL A 421 12.13 3.02 -4.02
C VAL A 421 12.99 1.76 -4.00
N GLY A 422 12.59 0.75 -3.24
CA GLY A 422 13.21 -0.57 -3.23
C GLY A 422 13.92 -0.87 -1.92
N THR A 423 14.49 -2.08 -1.85
CA THR A 423 15.32 -2.50 -0.72
C THR A 423 16.71 -2.89 -1.19
N SER A 424 17.70 -2.66 -0.34
CA SER A 424 19.09 -3.04 -0.60
C SER A 424 19.53 -4.15 0.36
N PRO A 425 20.27 -5.18 -0.11
CA PRO A 425 20.91 -6.13 0.79
C PRO A 425 21.98 -5.45 1.68
N TYR A 426 22.49 -4.29 1.24
CA TYR A 426 23.55 -3.51 1.87
C TYR A 426 23.04 -2.43 2.82
N GLU A 427 21.74 -2.42 3.11
CA GLU A 427 21.11 -1.51 4.04
C GLU A 427 20.73 -2.27 5.33
N LYS A 428 21.02 -1.66 6.48
CA LYS A 428 20.62 -2.15 7.80
C LYS A 428 20.02 -1.00 8.56
N VAL A 429 18.75 -1.13 8.94
CA VAL A 429 17.99 -0.09 9.63
C VAL A 429 17.65 -0.56 11.04
N PHE A 430 17.79 0.35 12.00
CA PHE A 430 17.32 0.18 13.35
C PHE A 430 16.45 1.39 13.74
N GLN A 431 15.37 1.14 14.48
CA GLN A 431 14.51 2.17 15.02
C GLN A 431 14.23 1.91 16.50
N ASP A 432 14.27 2.98 17.28
CA ASP A 432 13.69 3.06 18.61
C ASP A 432 12.79 4.30 18.65
N HIS A 433 11.49 4.11 18.92
CA HIS A 433 10.49 5.19 18.89
C HIS A 433 10.58 6.10 17.65
N ASP A 434 11.03 7.34 17.86
CA ASP A 434 11.15 8.42 16.88
C ASP A 434 12.57 8.61 16.33
N THR A 435 13.48 7.70 16.66
CA THR A 435 14.86 7.64 16.15
C THR A 435 15.00 6.51 15.12
N VAL A 436 15.58 6.82 13.96
CA VAL A 436 16.04 5.82 12.99
C VAL A 436 17.54 5.97 12.75
N ILE A 437 18.25 4.84 12.71
CA ILE A 437 19.64 4.76 12.26
C ILE A 437 19.68 3.78 11.09
N ALA A 438 20.08 4.26 9.91
CA ALA A 438 20.31 3.44 8.72
C ALA A 438 21.81 3.40 8.43
N LEU A 439 22.40 2.21 8.33
CA LEU A 439 23.80 1.99 8.04
C LEU A 439 23.97 1.20 6.73
N TYR A 440 24.99 1.57 5.97
CA TYR A 440 25.25 0.99 4.66
C TYR A 440 26.71 0.54 4.53
N ASP A 441 26.91 -0.68 4.04
CA ASP A 441 28.23 -1.21 3.67
C ASP A 441 28.13 -1.80 2.26
N ILE A 442 28.33 -0.92 1.28
CA ILE A 442 28.13 -1.18 -0.15
C ILE A 442 29.43 -1.73 -0.73
N PRO A 443 29.44 -2.94 -1.31
CA PRO A 443 30.62 -3.46 -1.98
C PRO A 443 30.99 -2.62 -3.21
N ALA A 444 32.29 -2.37 -3.39
CA ALA A 444 32.81 -1.79 -4.62
C ALA A 444 32.43 -2.64 -5.85
N GLY A 445 32.09 -1.98 -6.95
CA GLY A 445 31.50 -2.56 -8.15
C GLY A 445 29.98 -2.77 -8.08
N THR A 446 29.32 -2.39 -6.98
CA THR A 446 27.85 -2.35 -6.94
C THR A 446 27.35 -1.35 -7.98
N ARG A 447 26.23 -1.68 -8.65
CA ARG A 447 25.78 -0.90 -9.83
C ARG A 447 25.63 0.60 -9.57
N PHE A 448 25.11 0.97 -8.40
CA PHE A 448 25.12 2.34 -7.92
C PHE A 448 25.71 2.36 -6.50
N GLU A 449 26.94 2.85 -6.38
CA GLU A 449 27.69 2.99 -5.12
C GLU A 449 27.23 4.23 -4.35
N ARG A 450 25.93 4.31 -4.07
CA ARG A 450 25.30 5.55 -3.61
C ARG A 450 24.10 5.34 -2.71
N VAL A 451 24.00 6.20 -1.70
CA VAL A 451 22.82 6.36 -0.84
C VAL A 451 22.11 7.67 -1.20
N ASN A 452 20.79 7.60 -1.34
CA ASN A 452 19.92 8.73 -1.61
C ASN A 452 19.06 9.03 -0.37
N GLY A 453 19.10 10.26 0.13
CA GLY A 453 18.13 10.79 1.10
C GLY A 453 17.06 11.61 0.39
N PHE A 454 15.78 11.29 0.56
CA PHE A 454 14.69 12.07 -0.03
C PHE A 454 14.29 13.24 0.88
N PHE A 455 14.41 14.48 0.37
CA PHE A 455 13.99 15.70 1.05
C PHE A 455 12.82 16.33 0.30
N SER A 456 11.63 16.22 0.88
CA SER A 456 10.39 16.74 0.33
C SER A 456 10.41 18.25 0.06
N LYS A 457 9.75 18.66 -1.03
CA LYS A 457 9.41 20.05 -1.36
C LYS A 457 8.58 20.75 -0.27
N ASP A 458 7.88 19.99 0.56
CA ASP A 458 6.96 20.53 1.58
C ASP A 458 7.65 20.77 2.93
N LEU A 459 8.94 20.40 3.07
CA LEU A 459 9.74 20.76 4.25
C LEU A 459 9.97 22.27 4.31
N LYS A 460 9.89 22.80 5.54
CA LYS A 460 10.16 24.21 5.87
C LYS A 460 11.42 24.32 6.72
N ASP A 461 12.03 25.50 6.69
CA ASP A 461 13.21 25.86 7.51
C ASP A 461 14.38 24.87 7.40
N VAL A 462 14.56 24.30 6.20
CA VAL A 462 15.66 23.38 5.93
C VAL A 462 16.99 24.10 6.13
N THR A 463 17.74 23.70 7.15
CA THR A 463 18.99 24.36 7.56
C THR A 463 20.09 23.32 7.74
N GLU A 464 21.18 23.47 6.99
CA GLU A 464 22.44 22.73 7.17
C GLU A 464 23.26 23.44 8.27
N ASP A 465 23.34 22.84 9.45
CA ASP A 465 24.05 23.40 10.62
C ASP A 465 25.51 22.91 10.66
N GLU A 466 26.42 23.71 11.23
CA GLU A 466 27.85 23.39 11.34
C GLU A 466 28.15 22.11 12.15
N SER A 467 27.23 21.66 13.01
CA SER A 467 27.30 20.35 13.68
C SER A 467 27.15 19.16 12.73
N GLY A 468 26.76 19.41 11.48
CA GLY A 468 26.49 18.44 10.44
C GLY A 468 25.06 17.87 10.48
N TRP A 469 24.21 18.34 11.40
CA TRP A 469 22.78 18.07 11.36
C TRP A 469 22.09 18.96 10.32
N ILE A 470 21.13 18.39 9.61
CA ILE A 470 20.18 19.09 8.77
C ILE A 470 18.86 19.14 9.53
N PHE A 471 18.39 20.35 9.83
CA PHE A 471 17.14 20.57 10.54
C PHE A 471 16.04 20.96 9.56
N ALA A 472 14.82 20.47 9.78
CA ALA A 472 13.66 20.86 9.00
C ALA A 472 12.36 20.76 9.81
N ARG A 473 11.28 21.32 9.27
CA ARG A 473 9.92 21.16 9.78
C ARG A 473 9.00 20.61 8.71
N GLY A 474 8.24 19.57 9.04
CA GLY A 474 7.17 19.03 8.20
C GLY A 474 5.85 19.09 8.97
N GLY A 475 4.88 19.89 8.53
CA GLY A 475 3.70 20.20 9.36
C GLY A 475 4.10 20.71 10.75
N ASN A 476 3.64 20.01 11.80
CA ASN A 476 4.03 20.25 13.20
C ASN A 476 5.15 19.32 13.70
N ALA A 477 5.79 18.55 12.82
CA ALA A 477 6.94 17.71 13.15
C ALA A 477 8.23 18.50 13.00
N PHE A 478 9.08 18.48 14.03
CA PHE A 478 10.47 18.87 13.96
C PHE A 478 11.32 17.66 13.60
N ILE A 479 12.23 17.84 12.65
CA ILE A 479 13.04 16.77 12.08
C ILE A 479 14.51 17.19 12.15
N ALA A 480 15.35 16.30 12.66
CA ALA A 480 16.80 16.38 12.57
C ALA A 480 17.32 15.17 11.79
N TYR A 481 18.04 15.43 10.70
CA TYR A 481 18.63 14.43 9.82
C TYR A 481 20.15 14.57 9.84
N ARG A 482 20.88 13.50 10.13
CA ARG A 482 22.35 13.46 10.14
C ARG A 482 22.86 12.54 9.03
N PRO A 483 23.39 13.07 7.92
CA PRO A 483 24.21 12.28 7.02
C PRO A 483 25.57 12.00 7.70
N LEU A 484 26.04 10.76 7.65
CA LEU A 484 27.31 10.35 8.27
C LEU A 484 28.50 10.41 7.29
N ALA A 485 28.24 10.55 6.00
CA ALA A 485 29.23 10.75 4.95
C ALA A 485 28.95 12.05 4.15
N PRO A 486 29.95 12.60 3.43
CA PRO A 486 29.75 13.71 2.51
C PRO A 486 28.64 13.45 1.48
N TYR A 487 28.01 14.53 1.02
CA TYR A 487 26.90 14.45 0.07
C TYR A 487 26.83 15.69 -0.83
N GLU A 488 26.05 15.57 -1.89
CA GLU A 488 25.63 16.67 -2.76
C GLU A 488 24.10 16.74 -2.83
N TRP A 489 23.56 17.89 -3.25
CA TRP A 489 22.13 18.06 -3.48
C TRP A 489 21.81 17.93 -4.96
N GLU A 490 20.86 17.06 -5.29
CA GLU A 490 20.32 16.90 -6.63
C GLU A 490 18.82 17.18 -6.67
N PRO A 491 18.27 17.66 -7.80
CA PRO A 491 16.82 17.75 -7.97
C PRO A 491 16.21 16.34 -8.04
N HIS A 492 15.13 16.11 -7.30
CA HIS A 492 14.36 14.87 -7.44
C HIS A 492 13.42 14.95 -8.65
N LEU A 493 13.53 13.98 -9.54
CA LEU A 493 12.72 13.90 -10.76
C LEU A 493 11.68 12.78 -10.67
N THR A 494 10.42 13.13 -10.87
CA THR A 494 9.30 12.18 -10.97
C THR A 494 9.14 11.63 -12.38
N PHE A 495 8.48 10.48 -12.50
CA PHE A 495 8.18 9.84 -13.78
C PHE A 495 6.72 10.06 -14.16
N ARG A 496 6.48 10.86 -15.19
CA ARG A 496 5.14 11.03 -15.78
C ARG A 496 4.98 10.06 -16.94
N GLN A 497 3.98 9.18 -16.84
CA GLN A 497 3.65 8.27 -17.92
C GLN A 497 3.19 9.03 -19.17
N VAL A 498 3.70 8.64 -20.33
CA VAL A 498 3.28 9.16 -21.64
C VAL A 498 2.73 8.04 -22.51
N PRO A 499 1.85 8.36 -23.49
CA PRO A 499 1.33 7.37 -24.44
C PRO A 499 2.46 6.65 -25.17
N HIS A 500 2.31 5.33 -25.34
CA HIS A 500 3.26 4.49 -26.06
C HIS A 500 2.56 3.24 -26.60
N ASP A 501 3.00 2.76 -27.77
CA ASP A 501 2.31 1.69 -28.50
C ASP A 501 2.47 0.30 -27.85
N ALA A 502 3.52 0.10 -27.03
CA ALA A 502 3.78 -1.17 -26.35
C ALA A 502 4.45 -0.96 -24.98
N GLY A 503 3.75 -1.32 -23.90
CA GLY A 503 4.23 -1.15 -22.53
C GLY A 503 4.24 0.32 -22.09
N TYR A 504 4.97 0.61 -21.01
CA TYR A 504 5.02 1.95 -20.43
C TYR A 504 6.20 2.77 -20.97
N ALA A 505 5.97 4.08 -21.14
CA ALA A 505 7.00 5.07 -21.39
C ALA A 505 6.80 6.27 -20.46
N TYR A 506 7.89 6.97 -20.15
CA TYR A 506 7.92 8.01 -19.14
C TYR A 506 8.75 9.21 -19.59
N GLU A 507 8.28 10.39 -19.22
CA GLU A 507 9.06 11.63 -19.19
C GLU A 507 9.40 11.97 -17.73
N ARG A 508 10.46 12.75 -17.55
CA ARG A 508 10.99 13.13 -16.23
C ARG A 508 10.64 14.58 -15.96
N ASP A 509 9.90 14.82 -14.88
CA ASP A 509 9.50 16.16 -14.45
C ASP A 509 10.14 16.47 -13.09
N ASP A 510 10.60 17.71 -12.90
CA ASP A 510 11.09 18.19 -11.60
C ASP A 510 9.95 18.19 -10.59
N SER A 511 10.15 17.49 -9.49
CA SER A 511 9.17 17.37 -8.43
C SER A 511 9.16 18.56 -7.47
N GLY A 512 10.18 19.42 -7.51
CA GLY A 512 10.48 20.46 -6.51
C GLY A 512 11.13 19.93 -5.23
N SER A 513 11.26 18.61 -5.08
CA SER A 513 11.95 17.96 -3.96
C SER A 513 13.44 17.77 -4.28
N LYS A 514 14.24 17.39 -3.29
CA LYS A 514 15.68 17.19 -3.44
C LYS A 514 16.09 15.78 -3.04
N ILE A 515 17.17 15.30 -3.65
CA ILE A 515 17.91 14.12 -3.23
C ILE A 515 19.23 14.55 -2.59
N LEU A 516 19.47 14.08 -1.39
CA LEU A 516 20.79 14.06 -0.78
C LEU A 516 21.56 12.86 -1.35
N ALA A 517 22.55 13.16 -2.18
CA ALA A 517 23.35 12.22 -2.95
C ALA A 517 24.67 11.90 -2.24
N SER A 518 24.86 10.68 -1.73
CA SER A 518 26.12 10.32 -1.07
C SER A 518 26.78 9.10 -1.73
N GLU A 519 27.87 9.34 -2.47
CA GLU A 519 28.63 8.33 -3.23
C GLU A 519 29.74 7.69 -2.38
N HIS A 520 29.40 7.29 -1.15
CA HIS A 520 30.30 6.61 -0.23
C HIS A 520 29.79 5.21 0.09
N ASN A 521 30.68 4.23 -0.05
CA ASN A 521 30.36 2.81 0.13
C ASN A 521 30.04 2.43 1.58
N GLN A 522 30.87 2.88 2.53
CA GLN A 522 30.52 2.86 3.95
C GLN A 522 29.81 4.16 4.29
N ASN A 523 28.56 4.08 4.74
CA ASN A 523 27.70 5.24 4.90
C ASN A 523 26.70 5.06 6.06
N GLY A 524 25.97 6.11 6.38
CA GLY A 524 24.81 6.03 7.25
C GLY A 524 24.05 7.33 7.39
N THR A 525 22.86 7.20 7.97
CA THR A 525 21.91 8.27 8.24
C THR A 525 21.35 8.08 9.65
N ILE A 526 21.21 9.17 10.40
CA ILE A 526 20.40 9.20 11.63
C ILE A 526 19.25 10.18 11.42
N VAL A 527 18.03 9.80 11.81
CA VAL A 527 16.90 10.71 11.90
C VAL A 527 16.34 10.69 13.31
N GLN A 528 16.00 11.87 13.81
CA GLN A 528 15.27 12.06 15.05
C GLN A 528 14.11 13.02 14.78
N ALA A 529 12.89 12.56 15.05
CA ALA A 529 11.69 13.38 14.94
C ALA A 529 11.14 13.75 16.33
N ALA A 530 10.39 14.84 16.40
CA ALA A 530 9.65 15.26 17.58
C ALA A 530 8.43 16.11 17.18
N SER A 531 7.42 16.17 18.04
CA SER A 531 6.30 17.10 17.87
C SER A 531 6.74 18.50 18.30
N ALA A 532 6.23 19.52 17.61
CA ALA A 532 6.56 20.92 17.91
C ALA A 532 6.20 21.34 19.34
N ASP A 533 5.18 20.73 19.95
CA ASP A 533 4.73 21.04 21.32
C ASP A 533 5.61 20.43 22.42
N GLU A 534 6.56 19.56 22.07
CA GLU A 534 7.57 19.04 23.00
C GLU A 534 8.65 20.07 23.31
N PHE A 535 8.75 21.13 22.51
CA PHE A 535 9.77 22.16 22.61
C PHE A 535 9.14 23.54 22.66
N LYS A 536 9.84 24.49 23.29
CA LYS A 536 9.42 25.89 23.30
C LYS A 536 9.30 26.46 21.88
N ASP A 537 10.27 26.12 21.04
CA ASP A 537 10.39 26.57 19.65
C ASP A 537 11.39 25.67 18.89
N PHE A 538 11.54 25.92 17.60
CA PHE A 538 12.44 25.14 16.73
C PHE A 538 13.91 25.28 17.14
N ALA A 539 14.33 26.45 17.65
CA ALA A 539 15.71 26.67 18.10
C ALA A 539 16.03 25.86 19.37
N ALA A 540 15.06 25.69 20.27
CA ALA A 540 15.18 24.84 21.45
C ALA A 540 15.34 23.36 21.04
N PHE A 541 14.59 22.89 20.03
CA PHE A 541 14.77 21.56 19.45
C PHE A 541 16.17 21.38 18.85
N GLN A 542 16.61 22.32 18.00
CA GLN A 542 17.96 22.29 17.41
C GLN A 542 19.05 22.23 18.49
N SER A 543 18.90 23.03 19.55
CA SER A 543 19.84 23.05 20.67
C SER A 543 19.85 21.72 21.44
N ALA A 544 18.68 21.11 21.65
CA ALA A 544 18.57 19.82 22.31
C ALA A 544 19.24 18.71 21.49
N ILE A 545 18.99 18.64 20.18
CA ILE A 545 19.62 17.66 19.29
C ILE A 545 21.15 17.79 19.31
N LYS A 546 21.68 19.02 19.23
CA LYS A 546 23.13 19.25 19.25
C LYS A 546 23.79 18.88 20.58
N ALA A 547 23.03 18.84 21.66
CA ALA A 547 23.52 18.43 22.97
C ALA A 547 23.51 16.90 23.16
N LEU A 548 22.88 16.13 22.28
CA LEU A 548 22.82 14.67 22.37
C LEU A 548 24.20 14.05 22.09
N PRO A 549 24.69 13.14 22.96
CA PRO A 549 25.88 12.35 22.68
C PRO A 549 25.75 11.56 21.37
N LEU A 550 26.69 11.78 20.46
CA LEU A 550 26.81 11.08 19.18
C LEU A 550 28.28 10.77 18.91
N GLU A 551 28.60 9.49 18.77
CA GLU A 551 29.87 8.98 18.27
C GLU A 551 29.60 8.05 17.09
N PHE A 552 30.37 8.15 16.01
CA PHE A 552 30.27 7.20 14.91
C PHE A 552 31.61 7.00 14.21
N SER A 553 31.77 5.84 13.58
CA SER A 553 32.86 5.53 12.66
C SER A 553 32.30 4.78 11.46
N LEU A 554 32.69 5.17 10.25
CA LEU A 554 32.31 4.46 9.03
C LEU A 554 33.29 3.35 8.65
N GLN A 555 34.49 3.34 9.25
CA GLN A 555 35.56 2.38 8.94
C GLN A 555 36.03 1.64 10.19
N PRO A 556 36.43 0.37 10.07
CA PRO A 556 36.29 -0.51 8.89
C PRO A 556 34.85 -0.97 8.64
N THR A 557 33.96 -0.74 9.61
CA THR A 557 32.53 -1.12 9.54
C THR A 557 31.70 0.01 10.13
N PRO A 558 30.63 0.47 9.44
CA PRO A 558 29.77 1.52 9.95
C PRO A 558 29.22 1.20 11.35
N THR A 559 29.42 2.12 12.27
CA THR A 559 29.05 2.00 13.69
C THR A 559 28.59 3.34 14.22
N VAL A 560 27.48 3.36 14.96
CA VAL A 560 26.92 4.54 15.63
C VAL A 560 26.67 4.22 17.11
N LYS A 561 27.05 5.15 17.98
CA LYS A 561 26.57 5.26 19.37
C LYS A 561 25.85 6.59 19.51
N PHE A 562 24.56 6.54 19.83
CA PHE A 562 23.71 7.73 19.87
C PHE A 562 22.78 7.68 21.08
N THR A 563 22.64 8.80 21.78
CA THR A 563 21.59 8.96 22.80
C THR A 563 20.41 9.71 22.19
N SER A 564 19.23 9.09 22.14
CA SER A 564 18.04 9.70 21.55
C SER A 564 17.40 10.78 22.43
N LEU A 565 16.47 11.55 21.86
CA LEU A 565 15.62 12.48 22.64
C LEU A 565 14.80 11.77 23.72
N ARG A 566 14.56 10.46 23.60
CA ARG A 566 13.88 9.63 24.60
C ARG A 566 14.82 9.15 25.71
N GLY A 567 16.09 9.57 25.69
CA GLY A 567 17.10 9.19 26.67
C GLY A 567 17.61 7.76 26.49
N LYS A 568 17.40 7.16 25.32
CA LYS A 568 17.85 5.80 25.02
C LYS A 568 19.26 5.82 24.47
N ALA A 569 20.17 5.05 25.09
CA ALA A 569 21.51 4.85 24.58
C ALA A 569 21.48 3.71 23.54
N ILE A 570 21.71 4.05 22.28
CA ILE A 570 21.63 3.13 21.14
C ILE A 570 23.04 2.89 20.61
N GLU A 571 23.45 1.63 20.53
CA GLU A 571 24.65 1.21 19.81
C GLU A 571 24.25 0.32 18.62
N PHE A 572 24.67 0.71 17.42
CA PHE A 572 24.35 -0.02 16.20
C PHE A 572 25.58 -0.11 15.30
N THR A 573 26.02 -1.34 15.07
CA THR A 573 27.09 -1.69 14.13
C THR A 573 26.49 -2.44 12.95
N TYR A 574 26.88 -2.10 11.74
CA TYR A 574 26.41 -2.75 10.52
C TYR A 574 26.59 -4.28 10.61
N GLY A 575 25.53 -5.02 10.33
CA GLY A 575 25.52 -6.50 10.37
C GLY A 575 25.48 -7.12 11.78
N GLN A 576 25.44 -6.31 12.85
CA GLN A 576 25.33 -6.79 14.23
C GLN A 576 23.94 -6.51 14.81
N THR A 577 23.63 -7.20 15.92
CA THR A 577 22.38 -6.94 16.66
C THR A 577 22.48 -5.59 17.37
N PRO A 578 21.53 -4.66 17.19
CA PRO A 578 21.50 -3.39 17.90
C PRO A 578 21.43 -3.58 19.43
N ILE A 579 21.99 -2.66 20.18
CA ILE A 579 21.98 -2.63 21.64
C ILE A 579 21.28 -1.35 22.09
N VAL A 580 20.30 -1.47 22.98
CA VAL A 580 19.58 -0.34 23.60
C VAL A 580 19.75 -0.42 25.10
N ASP A 581 20.24 0.65 25.73
CA ASP A 581 20.52 0.75 27.17
C ASP A 581 21.37 -0.45 27.67
N GLY A 582 22.38 -0.84 26.90
CA GLY A 582 23.26 -1.98 27.20
C GLY A 582 22.64 -3.37 26.96
N THR A 583 21.40 -3.45 26.47
CA THR A 583 20.69 -4.71 26.20
C THR A 583 20.57 -4.97 24.69
N PRO A 584 21.12 -6.08 24.15
CA PRO A 584 20.89 -6.46 22.77
C PRO A 584 19.40 -6.71 22.47
N VAL A 585 18.93 -6.24 21.32
CA VAL A 585 17.54 -6.46 20.88
C VAL A 585 17.29 -7.95 20.59
N ASP A 586 16.27 -8.53 21.20
CA ASP A 586 15.91 -9.93 21.05
C ASP A 586 14.72 -10.11 20.10
N TYR A 587 15.02 -10.19 18.80
CA TYR A 587 14.01 -10.40 17.75
C TYR A 587 13.27 -11.74 17.86
N ALA A 588 13.85 -12.76 18.50
CA ALA A 588 13.22 -14.07 18.64
C ALA A 588 11.99 -14.04 19.56
N LYS A 589 11.91 -13.06 20.46
CA LYS A 589 10.76 -12.83 21.35
C LYS A 589 9.63 -12.02 20.72
N TRP A 590 9.81 -11.53 19.49
CA TRP A 590 8.79 -10.70 18.85
C TRP A 590 7.58 -11.54 18.46
N LYS A 591 6.42 -10.99 18.81
CA LYS A 591 5.11 -11.50 18.44
C LYS A 591 4.84 -11.28 16.95
N LEU A 592 3.78 -11.90 16.44
CA LEU A 592 3.31 -11.59 15.09
C LEU A 592 2.78 -10.16 15.02
N PHE A 593 1.95 -9.79 16.00
CA PHE A 593 1.61 -8.42 16.33
C PHE A 593 1.87 -8.19 17.82
N GLY A 594 2.58 -7.14 18.16
CA GLY A 594 2.99 -6.82 19.54
C GLY A 594 2.90 -5.32 19.81
N GLY A 595 1.68 -4.79 19.88
CA GLY A 595 1.44 -3.37 20.15
C GLY A 595 0.25 -3.10 21.05
N THR A 596 -0.08 -1.83 21.22
CA THR A 596 -1.21 -1.36 22.04
C THR A 596 -2.55 -1.93 21.58
N HIS A 597 -2.78 -1.98 20.27
CA HIS A 597 -4.08 -2.35 19.70
C HIS A 597 -4.10 -3.75 19.13
N LEU A 598 -3.03 -4.18 18.46
CA LEU A 598 -2.98 -5.47 17.77
C LEU A 598 -2.04 -6.42 18.52
N ASN A 599 -2.54 -7.60 18.87
CA ASN A 599 -1.78 -8.63 19.58
C ASN A 599 -2.04 -10.03 18.99
N ALA A 600 -0.98 -10.69 18.51
CA ALA A 600 -1.02 -12.04 17.95
C ALA A 600 0.30 -12.78 18.17
N GLU A 601 0.24 -14.03 18.63
CA GLU A 601 1.44 -14.87 18.76
C GLU A 601 1.87 -15.46 17.41
N VAL A 602 3.17 -15.67 17.23
CA VAL A 602 3.71 -16.39 16.07
C VAL A 602 3.20 -17.83 16.10
N GLY A 603 2.68 -18.30 14.97
CA GLY A 603 2.02 -19.60 14.87
C GLY A 603 0.61 -19.66 15.47
N GLY A 604 0.12 -18.57 16.08
CA GLY A 604 -1.11 -18.58 16.88
C GLY A 604 -2.41 -18.62 16.06
N ARG A 605 -2.40 -18.11 14.81
CA ARG A 605 -3.60 -18.01 13.95
C ARG A 605 -4.75 -17.24 14.60
N LYS A 606 -4.42 -16.33 15.51
CA LYS A 606 -5.37 -15.59 16.35
C LYS A 606 -4.89 -14.16 16.52
N LEU A 607 -5.79 -13.21 16.27
CA LEU A 607 -5.55 -11.78 16.48
C LEU A 607 -6.52 -11.23 17.52
N THR A 608 -5.98 -10.57 18.53
CA THR A 608 -6.73 -9.76 19.48
C THR A 608 -6.57 -8.30 19.09
N ILE A 609 -7.70 -7.62 18.90
CA ILE A 609 -7.80 -6.20 18.54
C ILE A 609 -8.46 -5.47 19.71
N THR A 610 -7.84 -4.41 20.21
CA THR A 610 -8.31 -3.68 21.40
C THR A 610 -8.22 -2.17 21.23
N HIS A 611 -9.24 -1.44 21.70
CA HIS A 611 -9.23 0.01 21.87
C HIS A 611 -10.12 0.38 23.06
N GLY A 612 -9.53 1.03 24.07
CA GLY A 612 -10.22 1.34 25.31
C GLY A 612 -10.82 0.07 25.94
N ARG A 613 -12.15 0.04 26.06
CA ARG A 613 -12.89 -1.11 26.60
C ARG A 613 -13.26 -2.14 25.54
N LEU A 614 -13.17 -1.81 24.27
CA LEU A 614 -13.58 -2.69 23.18
C LEU A 614 -12.50 -3.71 22.89
N GLN A 615 -12.92 -4.95 22.71
CA GLN A 615 -12.06 -6.04 22.27
C GLN A 615 -12.77 -6.87 21.21
N ARG A 616 -12.03 -7.24 20.17
CA ARG A 616 -12.42 -8.23 19.16
C ARG A 616 -11.34 -9.30 19.07
N VAL A 617 -11.75 -10.55 19.01
CA VAL A 617 -10.85 -11.69 18.83
C VAL A 617 -11.23 -12.43 17.56
N ILE A 618 -10.28 -12.55 16.64
CA ILE A 618 -10.40 -13.30 15.38
C ILE A 618 -9.58 -14.58 15.55
N ASP A 619 -10.21 -15.76 15.48
CA ASP A 619 -9.54 -17.05 15.70
C ASP A 619 -9.71 -17.98 14.50
N PHE A 620 -8.68 -18.09 13.67
CA PHE A 620 -8.67 -18.93 12.46
C PHE A 620 -8.57 -20.44 12.78
N ASN A 621 -8.29 -20.82 14.02
CA ASN A 621 -8.31 -22.24 14.41
C ASN A 621 -9.74 -22.77 14.54
N THR A 622 -10.67 -21.89 14.94
CA THR A 622 -12.09 -22.22 15.15
C THR A 622 -13.02 -21.53 14.16
N LEU A 623 -12.49 -20.62 13.34
CA LEU A 623 -13.24 -19.76 12.42
C LEU A 623 -14.30 -18.92 13.13
N THR A 624 -13.94 -18.39 14.30
CA THR A 624 -14.83 -17.58 15.13
C THR A 624 -14.34 -16.15 15.26
N ILE A 625 -15.30 -15.27 15.51
CA ILE A 625 -15.09 -13.88 15.88
C ILE A 625 -15.86 -13.67 17.19
N ALA A 626 -15.22 -13.06 18.18
CA ALA A 626 -15.85 -12.70 19.45
C ALA A 626 -15.59 -11.24 19.80
N ASP A 627 -16.65 -10.50 20.08
CA ASP A 627 -16.57 -9.12 20.58
C ASP A 627 -16.89 -9.09 22.08
N THR A 628 -16.10 -8.33 22.85
CA THR A 628 -16.29 -8.11 24.27
C THR A 628 -16.09 -6.64 24.64
N VAL A 629 -16.81 -6.19 25.67
CA VAL A 629 -16.60 -4.88 26.30
C VAL A 629 -16.08 -5.13 27.70
N ASN A 630 -14.79 -4.83 27.91
CA ASN A 630 -14.13 -5.03 29.19
C ASN A 630 -14.72 -4.08 30.27
N PRO A 631 -14.71 -4.48 31.55
CA PRO A 631 -15.28 -3.70 32.66
C PRO A 631 -14.82 -2.25 32.75
#